data_AF-A0A0D8HJ17-F1
#
_entry.id   AF-A0A0D8HJ17-F1
#
_cell.length_a   1.000
_cell.length_b   1.000
_cell.length_c   1.000
_cell.angle_alpha   90.00
_cell.angle_beta   90.00
_cell.angle_gamma   90.00
#
_symmetry.space_group_name_H-M   'P 1'
#
loop_
_entity.id
_entity.type
_entity.pdbx_description
1 polymer ?
#
loop_
_entity_poly.entity_id
_entity_poly.type
_entity_poly.pdbx_seq_one_letter_code
_entity_poly.pdbx_strand_id
1 'polypeptide(L)' 'MLCENCRLGTTVEISLNIGGHNVTLRSCSHCEKRIWNADGDSVEVSEVLTLATALRR' A
#
# COMPACT_ATOMS: atom_id res chain seq x y z
N MET A 1 -14.38 -0.18 3.51
CA MET A 1 -14.14 -0.32 4.97
C MET A 1 -13.86 1.05 5.58
N LEU A 2 -14.25 1.28 6.84
CA LEU A 2 -13.84 2.48 7.58
C LEU A 2 -12.35 2.43 7.87
N CYS A 3 -11.69 3.58 7.90
CA CYS A 3 -10.27 3.67 8.20
C CYS A 3 -10.01 3.34 9.68
N GLU A 4 -9.14 2.37 9.95
CA GLU A 4 -8.81 1.95 11.32
C GLU A 4 -8.05 3.02 12.11
N ASN A 5 -7.39 3.97 11.41
CA ASN A 5 -6.63 5.05 12.02
C ASN A 5 -7.52 6.17 12.57
N CYS A 6 -8.42 6.74 11.74
CA CYS A 6 -9.24 7.87 12.15
C CYS A 6 -10.72 7.53 12.37
N ARG A 7 -11.19 6.37 11.89
CA ARG A 7 -12.60 5.91 11.95
C ARG A 7 -13.63 6.82 11.29
N LEU A 8 -13.21 7.86 10.58
CA LEU A 8 -14.08 8.87 9.95
C LEU A 8 -14.19 8.69 8.42
N GLY A 9 -13.11 8.25 7.77
CA GLY A 9 -13.06 8.11 6.31
C GLY A 9 -13.20 6.69 5.82
N THR A 10 -13.53 6.53 4.54
CA THR A 10 -13.43 5.27 3.82
C THR A 10 -12.00 5.01 3.39
N THR A 11 -11.59 3.74 3.37
CA THR A 11 -10.31 3.32 2.80
C THR A 11 -10.52 2.89 1.35
N VAL A 12 -9.75 3.48 0.44
CA VAL A 12 -9.58 3.02 -0.94
C VAL A 12 -8.42 2.04 -0.98
N GLU A 13 -8.59 0.94 -1.69
CA GLU A 13 -7.57 -0.08 -1.90
C GLU A 13 -7.17 -0.12 -3.38
N ILE A 14 -5.87 -0.12 -3.64
CA ILE A 14 -5.28 -0.23 -4.98
C ILE A 14 -4.28 -1.38 -4.93
N SER A 15 -4.45 -2.39 -5.79
CA SER A 15 -3.53 -3.52 -5.91
C SER A 15 -2.78 -3.47 -7.23
N LEU A 16 -1.48 -3.72 -7.18
CA LEU A 16 -0.51 -3.58 -8.27
C LEU A 16 0.43 -4.79 -8.25
N ASN A 17 0.87 -5.25 -9.42
CA ASN A 17 1.99 -6.19 -9.47
C ASN A 17 3.30 -5.40 -9.70
N ILE A 18 4.27 -5.54 -8.80
CA ILE A 18 5.55 -4.84 -8.84
C ILE A 18 6.67 -5.85 -8.59
N GLY A 19 7.57 -6.04 -9.56
CA GLY A 19 8.69 -6.97 -9.39
C GLY A 19 8.26 -8.43 -9.21
N GLY A 20 7.06 -8.79 -9.66
CA GLY A 20 6.47 -10.11 -9.42
C GLY A 20 5.69 -10.22 -8.10
N HIS A 21 5.77 -9.22 -7.23
CA HIS A 21 5.06 -9.17 -5.95
C HIS A 21 3.69 -8.50 -6.10
N ASN A 22 2.68 -8.97 -5.37
CA ASN A 22 1.39 -8.31 -5.28
C ASN A 22 1.44 -7.24 -4.19
N VAL A 23 1.46 -5.98 -4.59
CA VAL A 23 1.54 -4.82 -3.70
C VAL A 23 0.19 -4.15 -3.60
N THR A 24 -0.29 -3.93 -2.38
CA THR A 24 -1.55 -3.25 -2.10
C THR A 24 -1.31 -1.96 -1.33
N LEU A 25 -1.81 -0.84 -1.87
CA LEU A 25 -1.91 0.44 -1.18
C LEU A 25 -3.33 0.61 -0.64
N ARG A 26 -3.43 0.87 0.67
CA ARG A 26 -4.66 1.32 1.32
C ARG A 26 -4.50 2.77 1.73
N SER A 27 -5.39 3.64 1.26
CA SER A 27 -5.38 5.07 1.59
C SER A 27 -6.72 5.50 2.17
N CYS A 28 -6.70 6.22 3.30
CA CYS A 28 -7.89 6.85 3.86
C CYS A 28 -8.23 8.13 3.10
N SER A 29 -9.50 8.32 2.76
CA SER A 29 -10.02 9.55 2.13
C SER A 29 -10.14 10.75 3.07
N HIS A 30 -9.97 10.56 4.38
CA HIS A 30 -10.16 11.62 5.39
C HIS A 30 -8.87 12.04 6.09
N CYS A 31 -8.12 11.09 6.66
CA CYS A 31 -6.86 11.40 7.37
C CYS A 31 -5.61 11.18 6.53
N GLU A 32 -5.78 10.79 5.26
CA GLU A 32 -4.70 10.55 4.30
C GLU A 32 -3.66 9.50 4.71
N LYS A 33 -3.92 8.74 5.79
CA LYS A 33 -3.06 7.64 6.22
C LYS A 33 -2.97 6.61 5.08
N ARG A 34 -1.72 6.24 4.75
CA ARG A 34 -1.38 5.23 3.76
C ARG A 34 -0.76 4.02 4.47
N ILE A 35 -1.17 2.84 4.03
CA ILE A 35 -0.64 1.55 4.47
C ILE A 35 -0.28 0.76 3.23
N TRP A 36 0.91 0.17 3.23
CA TRP A 36 1.39 -0.68 2.17
C TRP A 36 1.44 -2.12 2.66
N ASN A 37 1.02 -3.03 1.79
CA ASN A 37 1.29 -4.45 1.96
C ASN A 37 1.95 -5.00 0.71
N ALA A 38 2.87 -5.95 0.87
CA ALA A 38 3.44 -6.75 -0.20
C ALA A 38 3.19 -8.24 0.14
N ASP A 39 2.55 -8.96 -0.78
CA ASP A 39 2.20 -10.38 -0.64
C ASP A 39 1.44 -10.74 0.65
N GLY A 40 0.72 -9.77 1.21
CA GLY A 40 -0.08 -9.92 2.44
C GLY A 40 0.58 -9.35 3.69
N ASP A 41 1.88 -9.05 3.66
CA ASP A 41 2.62 -8.50 4.79
C ASP A 41 2.69 -6.98 4.75
N SER A 42 2.60 -6.33 5.91
CA SER A 42 2.74 -4.86 5.99
C SER A 42 4.20 -4.45 5.84
N VAL A 43 4.45 -3.49 4.95
CA VAL A 43 5.81 -3.03 4.59
C VAL A 43 5.88 -1.51 4.61
N GLU A 44 7.10 -0.99 4.74
CA GLU A 44 7.36 0.43 4.56
C GLU A 44 7.39 0.83 3.09
N VAL A 45 7.10 2.09 2.79
CA VAL A 45 7.11 2.59 1.40
C VAL A 45 8.49 2.45 0.74
N SER A 46 9.57 2.51 1.50
CA SER A 46 10.94 2.32 1.00
C SER A 46 11.14 0.93 0.40
N GLU A 47 10.54 -0.10 0.98
CA GLU A 47 10.63 -1.47 0.49
C GLU A 47 9.88 -1.62 -0.84
N VAL A 48 8.70 -1.01 -0.95
CA VAL A 48 7.93 -0.96 -2.21
C VAL A 48 8.73 -0.29 -3.32
N LEU A 49 9.46 0.79 -3.01
CA LEU A 49 10.33 1.46 -3.97
C LEU A 49 11.49 0.55 -4.40
N THR A 50 12.08 -0.22 -3.48
CA THR A 50 13.10 -1.21 -3.83
C THR A 50 12.57 -2.24 -4.84
N LEU A 51 11.38 -2.80 -4.60
CA LEU A 51 10.73 -3.74 -5.54
C LEU A 51 10.51 -3.10 -6.92
N ALA A 52 10.08 -1.84 -6.96
CA ALA A 52 9.87 -1.11 -8.21
C ALA A 52 11.17 -0.83 -8.97
N THR A 53 12.28 -0.62 -8.26
CA THR A 53 13.60 -0.41 -8.88
C THR A 53 14.25 -1.70 -9.36
N ALA A 54 13.95 -2.84 -8.74
CA ALA A 54 14.44 -4.15 -9.16
C ALA A 54 13.98 -4.52 -10.58
N LEU A 55 12.82 -4.01 -11.03
CA LEU A 55 12.31 -4.15 -12.40
C LEU A 55 13.16 -3.48 -13.49
N ARG A 56 14.11 -2.60 -13.14
CA ARG A 56 14.92 -1.84 -14.12
C ARG A 56 16.27 -2.50 -14.47
N ARG A 57 16.54 -3.72 -14.00
CA ARG A 57 17.71 -4.53 -14.38
C ARG A 57 17.31 -5.65 -15.33
#